data_AF-A0A0J6JZQ9-F1
#
_entry.id   AF-A0A0J6JZQ9-F1
#
_cell.length_a   1.000
_cell.length_b   1.000
_cell.length_c   1.000
_cell.angle_alpha   90.00
_cell.angle_beta   90.00
_cell.angle_gamma   90.00
#
_symmetry.space_group_name_H-M   'P 1'
#
loop_
_entity.id
_entity.type
_entity.pdbx_description
1 polymer ?
#
loop_
_entity_poly.entity_id
_entity_poly.type
_entity_poly.pdbx_seq_one_letter_code
_entity_poly.pdbx_strand_id
1 'polypeptide(L)'
;MNGRGKRIREERIARGWSQEVLSRKAGVTRGTVSALENGMSKGTTHLLPLSKALNVSPQWLETGKEPKRPIPEPGAAYISADSLEDLADQLLARGPEEAGRLLTLLLQKQADRR
;
A
#
# COMPACT_ATOMS: atom_id res chain seq x y z
N MET A 1 17.33 -12.60 16.03
CA MET A 1 17.03 -12.59 14.59
C MET A 1 16.30 -11.30 14.22
N ASN A 2 16.89 -10.44 13.39
CA ASN A 2 16.32 -9.14 13.02
C ASN A 2 15.32 -9.27 11.85
N GLY A 3 14.19 -9.95 12.08
CA GLY A 3 13.24 -10.27 11.03
C GLY A 3 12.64 -9.04 10.32
N ARG A 4 12.44 -7.92 11.03
CA ARG A 4 11.84 -6.69 10.48
C ARG A 4 12.74 -6.01 9.45
N GLY A 5 14.01 -5.77 9.80
CA GLY A 5 14.97 -5.14 8.89
C GLY A 5 15.16 -5.92 7.60
N LYS A 6 15.19 -7.26 7.71
CA LYS A 6 15.22 -8.17 6.57
C LYS A 6 14.00 -7.99 5.66
N ARG A 7 12.78 -7.97 6.21
CA ARG A 7 11.54 -7.76 5.42
C ARG A 7 11.49 -6.39 4.74
N ILE A 8 11.92 -5.33 5.42
CA ILE A 8 12.03 -3.97 4.82
C ILE A 8 12.95 -4.03 3.60
N ARG A 9 14.14 -4.64 3.76
CA ARG A 9 15.15 -4.74 2.70
C ARG A 9 14.65 -5.57 1.52
N GLU A 10 14.04 -6.73 1.78
CA GLU A 10 13.48 -7.61 0.75
C GLU A 10 12.38 -6.91 -0.05
N GLU A 11 11.45 -6.25 0.64
CA GLU A 11 10.32 -5.57 0.00
C GLU A 11 10.78 -4.37 -0.84
N ARG A 12 11.82 -3.67 -0.37
CA ARG A 12 12.46 -2.59 -1.12
C ARG A 12 13.16 -3.11 -2.38
N ILE A 13 13.95 -4.19 -2.26
CA ILE A 13 14.69 -4.77 -3.39
C ILE A 13 13.73 -5.36 -4.42
N ALA A 14 12.65 -6.02 -4.00
CA ALA A 14 11.63 -6.56 -4.90
C ALA A 14 10.97 -5.48 -5.78
N ARG A 15 11.02 -4.21 -5.36
CA ARG A 15 10.53 -3.04 -6.12
C ARG A 15 11.62 -2.34 -6.95
N GLY A 16 12.85 -2.82 -6.90
CA GLY A 16 14.01 -2.16 -7.52
C GLY A 16 14.36 -0.82 -6.87
N TRP A 17 13.97 -0.59 -5.61
CA TRP A 17 14.18 0.69 -4.94
C TRP A 17 15.54 0.76 -4.23
N SER A 18 16.21 1.91 -4.33
CA SER A 18 17.34 2.22 -3.44
C SER A 18 16.84 2.63 -2.05
N GLN A 19 17.72 2.64 -1.05
CA GLN A 19 17.37 3.14 0.29
C GLN A 19 16.91 4.60 0.27
N GLU A 20 17.45 5.40 -0.65
CA GLU A 20 17.07 6.80 -0.89
C GLU A 20 15.64 6.91 -1.45
N VAL A 21 15.24 6.00 -2.33
CA VAL A 21 13.86 5.98 -2.86
C VAL A 21 12.87 5.65 -1.75
N LEU A 22 13.19 4.64 -0.91
CA LEU A 22 12.33 4.28 0.21
C LEU A 22 12.26 5.40 1.25
N SER A 23 13.38 6.05 1.57
CA SER A 23 13.43 7.13 2.56
C SER A 23 12.53 8.31 2.15
N ARG A 24 12.61 8.72 0.87
CA ARG A 24 11.73 9.75 0.31
C ARG A 24 10.25 9.34 0.35
N LYS A 25 9.92 8.11 -0.05
CA LYS A 25 8.53 7.62 -0.04
C LYS A 25 7.95 7.50 1.38
N ALA A 26 8.78 7.16 2.36
CA ALA A 26 8.37 6.99 3.76
C ALA A 26 8.50 8.27 4.60
N GLY A 27 9.03 9.36 4.05
CA GLY A 27 9.24 10.62 4.79
C GLY A 27 10.25 10.49 5.93
N VAL A 28 11.28 9.65 5.76
CA VAL A 28 12.34 9.43 6.76
C VAL A 28 13.72 9.69 6.13
N THR A 29 14.77 9.72 6.95
CA THR A 29 16.14 9.87 6.43
C THR A 29 16.67 8.54 5.85
N ARG A 30 17.62 8.61 4.92
CA ARG A 30 18.34 7.42 4.40
C ARG A 30 19.05 6.65 5.53
N GLY A 31 19.61 7.39 6.50
CA GLY A 31 20.25 6.81 7.68
C GLY A 31 19.27 5.98 8.52
N THR A 32 18.04 6.46 8.69
CA THR A 32 16.96 5.73 9.36
C THR A 32 16.65 4.41 8.65
N VAL A 33 16.52 4.43 7.32
CA VAL A 33 16.28 3.20 6.53
C VAL A 33 17.43 2.21 6.70
N SER A 34 18.69 2.67 6.58
CA SER A 34 19.86 1.81 6.76
C SER A 34 19.93 1.20 8.17
N ALA A 35 19.69 2.01 9.22
CA ALA A 35 19.70 1.54 10.60
C ALA A 35 18.60 0.49 10.84
N LEU A 36 17.42 0.65 10.25
CA LEU A 36 16.32 -0.31 10.36
C LEU A 36 16.62 -1.61 9.61
N GLU A 37 17.15 -1.54 8.39
CA GLU A 37 17.50 -2.74 7.60
C GLU A 37 18.60 -3.58 8.28
N ASN A 38 19.54 -2.93 8.94
CA ASN A 38 20.62 -3.59 9.69
C ASN A 38 20.22 -3.99 11.12
N GLY A 39 19.00 -3.64 11.57
CA GLY A 39 18.50 -3.94 12.91
C GLY A 39 19.15 -3.12 14.04
N MET A 40 19.81 -2.02 13.69
CA MET A 40 20.39 -1.05 14.62
C MET A 40 19.32 -0.15 15.25
N SER A 41 18.13 -0.05 14.64
CA SER A 41 16.98 0.64 15.21
C SER A 41 15.82 -0.33 15.49
N LYS A 42 15.40 -0.38 16.75
CA LYS A 42 14.30 -1.22 17.23
C LYS A 42 12.99 -0.44 17.44
N GLY A 43 13.01 0.89 17.38
CA GLY A 43 11.83 1.73 17.54
C GLY A 43 10.72 1.47 16.51
N THR A 44 9.47 1.69 16.92
CA THR A 44 8.26 1.53 16.08
C THR A 44 7.83 2.83 15.39
N THR A 45 8.46 3.97 15.71
CA THR A 45 8.11 5.31 15.22
C THR A 45 8.03 5.41 13.70
N HIS A 46 8.84 4.64 12.98
CA HIS A 46 8.89 4.65 11.52
C HIS A 46 8.18 3.47 10.86
N LEU A 47 7.59 2.57 11.65
CA LEU A 47 6.95 1.35 11.14
C LEU A 47 5.77 1.67 10.23
N LEU A 48 4.88 2.58 10.66
CA LEU A 48 3.69 2.95 9.90
C LEU A 48 4.02 3.73 8.61
N PRO A 49 4.92 4.74 8.61
CA PRO A 49 5.35 5.37 7.36
C PRO A 49 6.01 4.40 6.37
N LEU A 50 6.84 3.47 6.87
CA LEU A 50 7.48 2.45 6.02
C LEU A 50 6.49 1.44 5.47
N SER A 51 5.53 0.98 6.27
CA SER A 51 4.51 0.03 5.81
C SER A 51 3.63 0.66 4.73
N LYS A 52 3.26 1.94 4.88
CA LYS A 52 2.55 2.70 3.85
C LYS A 52 3.38 2.84 2.57
N ALA A 53 4.63 3.26 2.68
CA ALA A 53 5.52 3.42 1.52
C ALA A 53 5.75 2.10 0.77
N LEU A 54 5.85 1.00 1.50
CA LEU A 54 6.02 -0.34 0.95
C LEU A 54 4.69 -1.00 0.56
N ASN A 55 3.53 -0.40 0.85
CA ASN A 55 2.21 -1.00 0.65
C ASN A 55 2.07 -2.40 1.27
N VAL A 56 2.47 -2.53 2.53
CA VAL A 56 2.36 -3.76 3.34
C VAL A 56 1.70 -3.45 4.67
N SER A 57 1.21 -4.49 5.36
CA SER A 57 0.68 -4.35 6.72
C SER A 57 1.80 -3.98 7.70
N PRO A 58 1.59 -2.99 8.60
CA PRO A 58 2.53 -2.72 9.70
C PRO A 58 2.78 -3.96 10.56
N GLN A 59 1.73 -4.74 10.83
CA GLN A 59 1.81 -5.97 11.63
C GLN A 59 2.61 -7.05 10.91
N TRP A 60 2.44 -7.19 9.59
CA TRP A 60 3.29 -8.10 8.80
C TRP A 60 4.73 -7.61 8.74
N LEU A 61 4.99 -6.31 8.73
CA LEU A 61 6.34 -5.76 8.72
C LEU A 61 7.04 -5.93 10.08
N GLU A 62 6.28 -5.95 11.18
CA GLU A 62 6.78 -6.15 12.55
C GLU A 62 6.93 -7.64 12.90
N THR A 63 5.94 -8.48 12.61
CA THR A 63 5.86 -9.88 13.10
C THR A 63 6.08 -10.95 12.03
N GLY A 64 5.71 -10.67 10.77
CA GLY A 64 5.90 -11.56 9.62
C GLY A 64 4.70 -12.46 9.40
N LYS A 65 3.73 -12.38 10.31
CA LYS A 65 2.44 -13.06 10.22
C LYS A 65 1.58 -12.38 9.16
N GLU A 66 0.83 -13.19 8.43
CA GLU A 66 -0.17 -12.71 7.50
C GLU A 66 -1.24 -11.85 8.21
N PRO A 67 -1.90 -10.93 7.49
CA PRO A 67 -1.80 -10.67 6.04
C PRO A 67 -0.60 -9.77 5.66
N LYS A 68 0.13 -10.13 4.58
CA LYS A 68 1.28 -9.32 4.09
C LYS A 68 0.87 -7.95 3.59
N ARG A 69 -0.20 -7.89 2.81
CA ARG A 69 -0.78 -6.65 2.30
C ARG A 69 -1.84 -6.15 3.30
N PRO A 70 -2.09 -4.84 3.37
CA PRO A 70 -3.26 -4.36 4.10
C PRO A 70 -4.49 -5.05 3.52
N ILE A 71 -5.34 -5.59 4.39
CA ILE A 71 -6.69 -6.00 4.00
C ILE A 71 -7.35 -4.71 3.49
N PRO A 72 -7.93 -4.69 2.27
CA PRO A 72 -8.70 -3.55 1.82
C PRO A 72 -9.71 -3.18 2.91
N GLU A 73 -9.84 -1.88 3.20
CA GLU A 73 -10.84 -1.37 4.15
C GLU A 73 -12.18 -2.08 3.89
N PRO A 74 -12.90 -2.58 4.91
CA PRO A 74 -14.26 -3.08 4.72
C PRO A 74 -15.11 -1.96 4.11
N GLY A 75 -15.32 -2.01 2.78
CA GLY A 75 -15.84 -0.88 1.98
C GLY A 75 -15.17 -0.76 0.61
N ALA A 76 -13.91 -1.16 0.46
CA ALA A 76 -13.26 -1.43 -0.82
C ALA A 76 -13.73 -2.81 -1.33
N ALA A 77 -15.02 -2.93 -1.62
CA ALA A 77 -15.55 -4.15 -2.18
C ALA A 77 -14.99 -4.34 -3.58
N TYR A 78 -14.33 -5.47 -3.78
CA TYR A 78 -14.03 -5.95 -5.11
C TYR A 78 -15.37 -6.16 -5.82
N ILE A 79 -15.67 -5.35 -6.83
CA ILE A 79 -16.77 -5.64 -7.74
C ILE A 79 -16.21 -6.60 -8.78
N SER A 80 -16.53 -7.88 -8.63
CA SER A 80 -16.36 -8.85 -9.71
C SER A 80 -17.62 -8.76 -10.56
N ALA A 81 -17.46 -8.38 -11.82
CA ALA A 81 -18.56 -8.32 -12.76
C ALA A 81 -18.19 -9.09 -14.01
N ASP A 82 -19.11 -9.91 -14.49
CA ASP A 82 -18.91 -10.72 -15.69
C ASP A 82 -19.12 -9.91 -16.97
N SER A 83 -19.73 -8.73 -16.86
CA SER A 83 -19.94 -7.78 -17.95
C SER A 83 -19.98 -6.34 -17.46
N LEU A 84 -19.99 -5.38 -18.40
CA LEU A 84 -20.13 -3.95 -18.08
C LEU A 84 -21.53 -3.62 -17.51
N GLU A 85 -22.55 -4.33 -17.95
CA GLU A 85 -23.92 -4.16 -17.47
C GLU A 85 -24.07 -4.68 -16.03
N ASP A 86 -23.52 -5.87 -15.74
CA ASP A 86 -23.44 -6.42 -14.38
C ASP A 86 -22.66 -5.50 -13.44
N LEU A 87 -21.57 -4.88 -13.92
CA LEU A 87 -20.85 -3.86 -13.16
C LEU A 87 -21.73 -2.65 -12.83
N ALA A 88 -22.52 -2.17 -13.80
CA ALA A 88 -23.41 -1.04 -13.61
C ALA A 88 -24.49 -1.36 -12.58
N ASP A 89 -25.11 -2.53 -12.67
CA ASP A 89 -26.14 -2.99 -11.72
C ASP A 89 -25.57 -3.12 -10.30
N GLN A 90 -24.40 -3.75 -10.15
CA GLN A 90 -23.75 -3.91 -8.85
C GLN A 90 -23.33 -2.57 -8.22
N LEU A 91 -22.94 -1.58 -9.03
CA LEU A 91 -22.63 -0.23 -8.54
C LEU A 91 -23.90 0.52 -8.13
N LEU A 92 -24.96 0.46 -8.94
CA LEU A 92 -26.22 1.12 -8.63
C LEU A 92 -26.91 0.51 -7.40
N ALA A 93 -26.79 -0.80 -7.19
CA ALA A 93 -27.28 -1.49 -6.00
C ALA A 93 -26.63 -0.99 -4.70
N ARG A 94 -25.41 -0.43 -4.78
CA ARG A 94 -24.70 0.18 -3.64
C ARG A 94 -25.05 1.66 -3.44
N GLY A 95 -25.85 2.22 -4.34
CA GLY A 95 -26.31 3.59 -4.31
C GLY A 95 -25.75 4.43 -5.47
N PRO A 96 -26.52 5.40 -5.98
CA PRO A 96 -26.14 6.20 -7.13
C PRO A 96 -24.89 7.06 -6.90
N GLU A 97 -24.57 7.40 -5.65
CA GLU A 97 -23.36 8.15 -5.30
C GLU A 97 -22.07 7.40 -5.66
N GLU A 98 -22.06 6.07 -5.50
CA GLU A 98 -20.87 5.25 -5.76
C GLU A 98 -20.55 5.21 -7.26
N ALA A 99 -21.59 5.07 -8.10
CA ALA A 99 -21.46 5.18 -9.55
C ALA A 99 -20.95 6.56 -9.98
N GLY A 100 -21.45 7.64 -9.36
CA GLY A 100 -20.99 9.01 -9.61
C GLY A 100 -19.53 9.23 -9.24
N ARG A 101 -19.07 8.67 -8.10
CA ARG A 101 -17.66 8.69 -7.70
C ARG A 101 -16.77 7.96 -8.70
N LEU A 102 -17.19 6.79 -9.19
CA LEU A 102 -16.44 6.05 -10.20
C LEU A 102 -16.26 6.87 -11.49
N LEU A 103 -17.32 7.47 -12.01
CA LEU A 103 -17.26 8.31 -13.21
C LEU A 103 -16.28 9.48 -13.03
N THR A 104 -16.33 10.14 -11.88
CA THR A 104 -15.40 11.23 -11.54
C THR A 104 -13.94 10.76 -11.55
N LEU A 105 -13.65 9.60 -10.96
CA LEU A 105 -12.30 9.01 -10.95
C LEU A 105 -11.83 8.62 -12.36
N LEU A 106 -12.72 8.09 -13.20
CA LEU A 106 -12.39 7.73 -14.58
C LEU A 106 -12.00 8.96 -15.40
N LEU A 107 -12.75 10.06 -15.26
CA LEU A 107 -12.44 11.32 -15.93
C LEU A 107 -11.08 11.89 -15.50
N GLN A 108 -10.79 11.89 -14.19
CA GLN A 108 -9.49 12.32 -13.66
C GLN A 108 -8.34 11.49 -14.26
N LYS A 109 -8.47 10.16 -14.26
CA LYS A 109 -7.44 9.26 -14.82
C LYS A 109 -7.25 9.43 -16.33
N GLN A 110 -8.29 9.81 -17.07
CA GLN A 110 -8.17 10.13 -18.49
C GLN A 110 -7.43 11.45 -18.71
N ALA A 111 -7.67 12.45 -17.86
CA ALA A 111 -6.96 13.73 -17.90
C ALA A 111 -5.46 13.56 -17.58
N ASP A 112 -5.13 12.77 -16.56
CA ASP A 112 -3.73 12.48 -16.16
C ASP A 112 -2.95 11.67 -17.21
N ARG A 113 -3.64 11.06 -18.17
CA ARG A 113 -3.05 10.28 -19.27
C ARG A 113 -2.77 11.11 -20.54
N ARG A 114 -3.21 12.37 -20.57
CA ARG A 114 -2.95 13.32 -21.67
C ARG A 114 -1.75 14.19 -21.35
#